data_AF-A0AA35MB09-F1
#
_entry.id   AF-A0AA35MB09-F1
#
_cell.length_a   1.000
_cell.length_b   1.000
_cell.length_c   1.000
_cell.angle_alpha   90.00
_cell.angle_beta   90.00
_cell.angle_gamma   90.00
#
_symmetry.space_group_name_H-M   'P 1'
#
loop_
_entity.id
_entity.type
_entity.pdbx_description
1 polymer ?
#
loop_
_entity_poly.entity_id
_entity_poly.type
_entity_poly.pdbx_seq_one_letter_code
_entity_poly.pdbx_strand_id
1 'polypeptide(L)'
;MIMLKSLIGIGLITAASAKYPENPGCGDINVLYTGLPAYHPYVVEQGWDPSMVDASIRSDTQNLINAGYNTRIVLMGPEEDISQMEARFKDVEFHVTGIGYGMRPSKIPDVITRFEDNVFLFNKLVPDTPTVYNYNPNTFLWSVERRFPIKEDCSKKPGKDLGYEEICDERCELTKTSWNLRKAALNKDKDNALYNQAVEMNQLFGKI
;
A
#
# COMPACT_ATOMS: atom_id res chain seq x y z
N MET A 1 14.93 -60.02 -22.93
CA MET A 1 14.81 -58.63 -23.45
C MET A 1 13.43 -58.11 -23.09
N ILE A 2 13.34 -57.27 -22.05
CA ILE A 2 12.09 -56.67 -21.58
C ILE A 2 11.89 -55.37 -22.35
N MET A 3 10.86 -55.29 -23.20
CA MET A 3 10.42 -54.03 -23.81
C MET A 3 9.67 -53.21 -22.76
N LEU A 4 10.26 -52.10 -22.32
CA LEU A 4 9.58 -51.11 -21.49
C LEU A 4 8.93 -50.07 -22.41
N LYS A 5 7.60 -50.12 -22.52
CA LYS A 5 6.79 -49.06 -23.15
C LYS A 5 6.77 -47.86 -22.21
N SER A 6 7.44 -46.78 -22.57
CA SER A 6 7.31 -45.50 -21.88
C SER A 6 6.19 -44.68 -22.52
N LEU A 7 5.05 -44.59 -21.84
CA LEU A 7 3.98 -43.66 -22.15
C LEU A 7 4.29 -42.36 -21.41
N ILE A 8 4.79 -41.36 -22.13
CA ILE A 8 4.91 -40.00 -21.63
C ILE A 8 3.50 -39.41 -21.67
N GLY A 9 2.82 -39.45 -20.52
CA GLY A 9 1.58 -38.72 -20.31
C GLY A 9 1.87 -37.23 -20.20
N ILE A 10 1.60 -36.46 -21.26
CA ILE A 10 1.57 -35.00 -21.21
C ILE A 10 0.28 -34.62 -20.49
N GLY A 11 0.35 -34.46 -19.17
CA GLY A 11 -0.71 -33.81 -18.42
C GLY A 11 -0.77 -32.34 -18.81
N LEU A 12 -1.81 -31.94 -19.53
CA LEU A 12 -2.16 -30.53 -19.70
C LEU A 12 -2.50 -29.96 -18.33
N ILE A 13 -1.58 -29.20 -17.75
CA ILE A 13 -1.88 -28.32 -16.62
C ILE A 13 -2.67 -27.15 -17.21
N THR A 14 -3.99 -27.24 -17.21
CA THR A 14 -4.83 -26.07 -17.45
C THR A 14 -4.64 -25.15 -16.25
N ALA A 15 -3.94 -24.02 -16.43
CA ALA A 15 -3.95 -22.94 -15.46
C ALA A 15 -5.41 -22.54 -15.22
N ALA A 16 -5.94 -22.82 -14.04
CA ALA A 16 -7.23 -22.33 -13.64
C ALA A 16 -7.09 -20.80 -13.52
N SER A 17 -7.62 -20.05 -14.48
CA SER A 17 -7.62 -18.59 -14.38
C SER A 17 -8.47 -18.20 -13.16
N ALA A 18 -7.98 -17.29 -12.33
CA ALA A 18 -8.79 -16.71 -11.26
C ALA A 18 -10.13 -16.22 -11.83
N LYS A 19 -11.25 -16.76 -11.32
CA LYS A 19 -12.58 -16.43 -11.83
C LYS A 19 -13.11 -15.21 -11.07
N TYR A 20 -12.92 -14.04 -11.67
CA TYR A 20 -13.48 -12.80 -11.15
C TYR A 20 -15.02 -12.78 -11.17
N PRO A 21 -15.65 -12.08 -10.21
CA PRO A 21 -17.09 -11.83 -10.29
C PRO A 21 -17.39 -10.97 -11.53
N GLU A 22 -18.25 -11.45 -12.42
CA GLU A 22 -18.63 -10.71 -13.64
C GLU A 22 -19.41 -9.42 -13.33
N ASN A 23 -20.15 -9.40 -12.22
CA ASN A 23 -20.90 -8.25 -11.71
C ASN A 23 -20.78 -8.19 -10.19
N PRO A 24 -19.69 -7.62 -9.65
CA PRO A 24 -19.48 -7.58 -8.21
C PRO A 24 -20.52 -6.70 -7.52
N GLY A 25 -21.07 -7.21 -6.42
CA GLY A 25 -21.87 -6.45 -5.46
C GLY A 25 -21.04 -5.93 -4.29
N CYS A 26 -21.69 -5.23 -3.37
CA CYS A 26 -21.02 -4.74 -2.17
C CYS A 26 -20.50 -5.90 -1.31
N GLY A 27 -19.20 -5.88 -1.00
CA GLY A 27 -18.51 -6.88 -0.18
C GLY A 27 -17.91 -8.05 -0.97
N ASP A 28 -18.02 -8.08 -2.30
CA ASP A 28 -17.49 -9.18 -3.11
C ASP A 28 -15.99 -9.01 -3.42
N ILE A 29 -15.51 -7.77 -3.49
CA ILE A 29 -14.15 -7.45 -3.94
C ILE A 29 -13.24 -7.12 -2.77
N ASN A 30 -12.27 -8.02 -2.54
CA ASN A 30 -11.14 -7.81 -1.64
C ASN A 30 -10.00 -7.05 -2.35
N VAL A 31 -9.58 -5.95 -1.75
CA VAL A 31 -8.51 -5.06 -2.21
C VAL A 31 -7.37 -5.08 -1.18
N LEU A 32 -6.15 -5.30 -1.65
CA LEU A 32 -4.94 -5.01 -0.89
C LEU A 32 -4.22 -3.85 -1.55
N TYR A 33 -3.75 -2.86 -0.79
CA TYR A 33 -2.84 -1.86 -1.35
C TYR A 33 -1.75 -1.43 -0.39
N THR A 34 -0.67 -0.90 -0.98
CA THR A 34 0.54 -0.51 -0.27
C THR A 34 1.10 0.82 -0.77
N GLY A 35 2.08 1.33 -0.03
CA GLY A 35 2.78 2.57 -0.23
C GLY A 35 3.72 2.83 0.94
N LEU A 36 4.30 4.03 1.00
CA LEU A 36 5.13 4.42 2.14
C LEU A 36 4.23 4.75 3.34
N PRO A 37 4.65 4.41 4.57
CA PRO A 37 4.05 4.96 5.78
C PRO A 37 4.07 6.49 5.72
N ALA A 38 2.99 7.14 6.18
CA ALA A 38 2.82 8.58 5.98
C ALA A 38 3.97 9.42 6.57
N TYR A 39 4.51 8.97 7.70
CA TYR A 39 5.64 9.61 8.39
C TYR A 39 6.99 8.99 8.05
N HIS A 40 7.10 8.19 6.99
CA HIS A 40 8.39 7.69 6.55
C HIS A 40 9.29 8.86 6.07
N PRO A 41 10.61 8.88 6.37
CA PRO A 41 11.52 9.95 5.94
C PRO A 41 11.44 10.27 4.45
N TYR A 42 11.32 9.25 3.60
CA TYR A 42 11.15 9.41 2.15
C TYR A 42 9.85 10.12 1.73
N VAL A 43 8.81 10.20 2.56
CA VAL A 43 7.64 11.05 2.29
C VAL A 43 8.03 12.53 2.43
N VAL A 44 8.78 12.85 3.48
CA VAL A 44 9.27 14.21 3.74
C VAL A 44 10.31 14.63 2.70
N GLU A 45 11.24 13.74 2.34
CA GLU A 45 12.26 14.00 1.31
C GLU A 45 11.64 14.28 -0.06
N GLN A 46 10.54 13.61 -0.39
CA GLN A 46 9.75 13.87 -1.59
C GLN A 46 8.96 15.19 -1.53
N GLY A 47 9.02 15.93 -0.42
CA GLY A 47 8.43 17.26 -0.25
C GLY A 47 6.96 17.24 0.20
N TRP A 48 6.45 16.10 0.67
CA TRP A 48 5.06 15.99 1.14
C TRP A 48 4.93 16.32 2.64
N ASP A 49 3.78 16.88 3.04
CA ASP A 49 3.41 16.98 4.46
C ASP A 49 2.92 15.60 4.94
N PRO A 50 3.65 14.92 5.83
CA PRO A 50 3.30 13.57 6.27
C PRO A 50 1.94 13.51 6.98
N SER A 51 1.51 14.57 7.68
CA SER A 51 0.19 14.59 8.32
C SER A 51 -0.96 14.76 7.33
N MET A 52 -0.73 15.47 6.22
CA MET A 52 -1.73 15.51 5.13
C MET A 52 -1.79 14.16 4.43
N VAL A 53 -0.65 13.49 4.23
CA VAL A 53 -0.58 12.15 3.64
C VAL A 53 -1.32 11.13 4.51
N ASP A 54 -1.11 11.13 5.84
CA ASP A 54 -1.82 10.24 6.78
C ASP A 54 -3.35 10.42 6.68
N ALA A 55 -3.81 11.67 6.72
CA ALA A 55 -5.24 11.97 6.58
C ALA A 55 -5.81 11.52 5.23
N SER A 56 -5.09 11.75 4.13
CA SER A 56 -5.48 11.31 2.78
C SER A 56 -5.57 9.80 2.68
N ILE A 57 -4.58 9.07 3.19
CA ILE A 57 -4.57 7.60 3.16
C ILE A 57 -5.78 7.06 3.92
N ARG A 58 -6.01 7.52 5.16
CA ARG A 58 -7.15 7.08 5.98
C ARG A 58 -8.49 7.38 5.32
N SER A 59 -8.62 8.58 4.74
CA SER A 59 -9.82 8.96 3.99
C SER A 59 -10.04 8.05 2.79
N ASP A 60 -9.01 7.72 2.02
CA ASP A 60 -9.13 6.86 0.85
C ASP A 60 -9.46 5.41 1.23
N THR A 61 -8.88 4.89 2.33
CA THR A 61 -9.27 3.59 2.88
C THR A 61 -10.76 3.57 3.19
N GLN A 62 -11.25 4.61 3.87
CA GLN A 62 -12.67 4.71 4.22
C GLN A 62 -13.55 4.87 2.98
N ASN A 63 -13.09 5.58 1.95
CA ASN A 63 -13.81 5.74 0.69
C ASN A 63 -13.99 4.40 -0.03
N LEU A 64 -12.96 3.54 -0.06
CA LEU A 64 -13.07 2.17 -0.60
C LEU A 64 -14.09 1.34 0.19
N ILE A 65 -14.00 1.36 1.51
CA ILE A 65 -14.91 0.63 2.39
C ILE A 65 -16.36 1.10 2.17
N ASN A 66 -16.59 2.41 2.14
CA ASN A 66 -17.91 2.99 1.90
C ASN A 66 -18.45 2.65 0.50
N ALA A 67 -17.58 2.51 -0.49
CA ALA A 67 -17.93 2.09 -1.85
C ALA A 67 -18.17 0.58 -2.00
N GLY A 68 -18.06 -0.20 -0.92
CA GLY A 68 -18.38 -1.63 -0.91
C GLY A 68 -17.18 -2.57 -1.06
N TYR A 69 -15.94 -2.06 -1.10
CA TYR A 69 -14.74 -2.90 -1.22
C TYR A 69 -14.25 -3.37 0.16
N ASN A 70 -13.99 -4.67 0.31
CA ASN A 70 -13.27 -5.15 1.49
C ASN A 70 -11.81 -4.75 1.35
N THR A 71 -11.27 -4.01 2.31
CA THR A 71 -10.02 -3.27 2.10
C THR A 71 -8.98 -3.62 3.15
N ARG A 72 -7.80 -4.06 2.70
CA ARG A 72 -6.59 -4.17 3.51
C ARG A 72 -5.57 -3.15 3.01
N ILE A 73 -4.98 -2.40 3.92
CA ILE A 73 -3.83 -1.53 3.64
C ILE A 73 -2.63 -1.95 4.49
N VAL A 74 -1.49 -2.09 3.84
CA VAL A 74 -0.21 -2.35 4.48
C VAL A 74 0.79 -1.35 3.93
N LEU A 75 1.09 -0.30 4.70
CA LEU A 75 2.13 0.66 4.36
C LEU A 75 3.46 0.14 4.89
N MET A 76 4.49 0.15 4.05
CA MET A 76 5.77 -0.45 4.40
C MET A 76 6.93 0.25 3.72
N GLY A 77 7.96 0.60 4.49
CA GLY A 77 9.18 1.20 3.99
C GLY A 77 10.08 0.19 3.24
N PRO A 78 11.01 0.67 2.40
CA PRO A 78 11.94 -0.18 1.65
C PRO A 78 12.97 -0.94 2.51
N GLU A 79 13.14 -0.58 3.77
CA GLU A 79 13.98 -1.25 4.77
C GLU A 79 13.42 -2.59 5.26
N GLU A 80 12.09 -2.77 5.18
CA GLU A 80 11.41 -3.87 5.87
C GLU A 80 11.46 -5.12 5.01
N ASP A 81 11.66 -6.29 5.58
CA ASP A 81 11.68 -7.53 4.77
C ASP A 81 10.36 -7.72 3.98
N ILE A 82 10.44 -7.89 2.66
CA ILE A 82 9.28 -8.05 1.77
C ILE A 82 8.41 -9.27 2.12
N SER A 83 8.97 -10.27 2.81
CA SER A 83 8.21 -11.42 3.34
C SER A 83 7.13 -11.02 4.35
N GLN A 84 7.26 -9.85 5.00
CA GLN A 84 6.19 -9.30 5.82
C GLN A 84 4.94 -9.02 4.97
N MET A 85 5.09 -8.47 3.76
CA MET A 85 3.98 -8.29 2.83
C MET A 85 3.41 -9.64 2.37
N GLU A 86 4.27 -10.60 2.01
CA GLU A 86 3.85 -11.95 1.59
C GLU A 86 2.96 -12.62 2.65
N ALA A 87 3.26 -12.41 3.94
CA ALA A 87 2.46 -12.96 5.03
C ALA A 87 1.00 -12.45 5.05
N ARG A 88 0.71 -11.25 4.52
CA ARG A 88 -0.64 -10.65 4.51
C ARG A 88 -1.51 -11.14 3.35
N PHE A 89 -1.03 -12.06 2.52
CA PHE A 89 -1.83 -12.76 1.50
C PHE A 89 -2.41 -14.10 1.97
N LYS A 90 -2.07 -14.57 3.18
CA LYS A 90 -2.36 -15.94 3.61
C LYS A 90 -3.82 -16.24 3.95
N ASP A 91 -4.58 -15.23 4.36
CA ASP A 91 -5.93 -15.35 4.93
C ASP A 91 -7.02 -14.76 4.05
N VAL A 92 -6.66 -14.07 2.96
CA VAL A 92 -7.59 -13.37 2.07
C VAL A 92 -7.19 -13.60 0.62
N GLU A 93 -8.15 -14.03 -0.19
CA GLU A 93 -8.03 -14.02 -1.65
C GLU A 93 -8.27 -12.59 -2.16
N PHE A 94 -7.22 -11.93 -2.66
CA PHE A 94 -7.31 -10.56 -3.18
C PHE A 94 -7.63 -10.54 -4.66
N HIS A 95 -8.64 -9.75 -5.02
CA HIS A 95 -9.07 -9.54 -6.40
C HIS A 95 -8.41 -8.32 -7.05
N VAL A 96 -7.86 -7.43 -6.23
CA VAL A 96 -7.10 -6.25 -6.67
C VAL A 96 -5.92 -6.07 -5.74
N THR A 97 -4.75 -5.85 -6.32
CA THR A 97 -3.60 -5.32 -5.59
C THR A 97 -3.34 -3.87 -6.01
N GLY A 98 -2.68 -3.11 -5.14
CA GLY A 98 -2.48 -1.69 -5.34
C GLY A 98 -1.12 -1.22 -4.89
N ILE A 99 -0.46 -0.37 -5.68
CA ILE A 99 0.79 0.27 -5.28
C ILE A 99 0.67 1.77 -5.51
N GLY A 100 0.91 2.55 -4.45
CA GLY A 100 0.63 3.98 -4.43
C GLY A 100 1.45 4.76 -3.41
N TYR A 101 0.87 5.89 -2.98
CA TYR A 101 1.27 6.68 -1.81
C TYR A 101 2.79 6.86 -1.64
N GLY A 102 3.39 7.60 -2.57
CA GLY A 102 4.80 7.98 -2.51
C GLY A 102 5.78 7.00 -3.15
N MET A 103 5.33 5.84 -3.64
CA MET A 103 6.20 4.91 -4.38
C MET A 103 6.29 5.24 -5.87
N ARG A 104 5.15 5.35 -6.56
CA ARG A 104 5.09 5.49 -8.04
C ARG A 104 5.83 6.71 -8.62
N PRO A 105 5.71 7.94 -8.07
CA PRO A 105 6.42 9.08 -8.62
C PRO A 105 7.84 9.25 -8.04
N SER A 106 8.31 8.31 -7.22
CA SER A 106 9.56 8.47 -6.48
C SER A 106 10.77 8.49 -7.41
N LYS A 107 11.78 9.27 -7.00
CA LYS A 107 13.12 9.29 -7.61
C LYS A 107 14.18 8.69 -6.68
N ILE A 108 13.76 8.16 -5.53
CA ILE A 108 14.63 7.61 -4.49
C ILE A 108 14.89 6.13 -4.84
N PRO A 109 16.15 5.70 -5.07
CA PRO A 109 16.47 4.34 -5.54
C PRO A 109 15.86 3.21 -4.70
N ASP A 110 15.90 3.33 -3.38
CA ASP A 110 15.34 2.32 -2.47
C ASP A 110 13.83 2.18 -2.63
N VAL A 111 13.13 3.29 -2.83
CA VAL A 111 11.68 3.30 -3.04
C VAL A 111 11.32 2.70 -4.41
N ILE A 112 12.14 2.94 -5.43
CA ILE A 112 11.97 2.33 -6.76
C ILE A 112 12.17 0.81 -6.65
N THR A 113 13.21 0.36 -5.96
CA THR A 113 13.47 -1.06 -5.73
C THR A 113 12.30 -1.72 -4.99
N ARG A 114 11.79 -1.09 -3.93
CA ARG A 114 10.59 -1.58 -3.22
C ARG A 114 9.33 -1.61 -4.08
N PHE A 115 9.16 -0.65 -4.97
CA PHE A 115 8.06 -0.66 -5.93
C PHE A 115 8.15 -1.90 -6.84
N GLU A 116 9.34 -2.20 -7.36
CA GLU A 116 9.60 -3.39 -8.19
C GLU A 116 9.38 -4.69 -7.41
N ASP A 117 9.84 -4.76 -6.16
CA ASP A 117 9.64 -5.91 -5.27
C ASP A 117 8.15 -6.19 -5.05
N ASN A 118 7.34 -5.14 -4.81
CA ASN A 118 5.90 -5.27 -4.66
C ASN A 118 5.25 -5.78 -5.94
N VAL A 119 5.63 -5.26 -7.11
CA VAL A 119 5.12 -5.74 -8.40
C VAL A 119 5.47 -7.20 -8.62
N PHE A 120 6.72 -7.59 -8.36
CA PHE A 120 7.17 -8.97 -8.49
C PHE A 120 6.42 -9.91 -7.54
N LEU A 121 6.30 -9.52 -6.26
CA LEU A 121 5.61 -10.32 -5.26
C LEU A 121 4.13 -10.49 -5.60
N PHE A 122 3.42 -9.42 -6.00
CA PHE A 122 2.00 -9.51 -6.32
C PHE A 122 1.77 -10.42 -7.54
N ASN A 123 2.59 -10.30 -8.59
CA ASN A 123 2.53 -11.20 -9.74
C ASN A 123 2.86 -12.65 -9.38
N LYS A 124 3.74 -12.89 -8.39
CA LYS A 124 4.06 -14.24 -7.91
C LYS A 124 2.89 -14.85 -7.14
N LEU A 125 2.25 -14.10 -6.25
CA LEU A 125 1.24 -14.61 -5.33
C LEU A 125 -0.16 -14.68 -5.95
N VAL A 126 -0.49 -13.70 -6.77
CA VAL A 126 -1.80 -13.54 -7.40
C VAL A 126 -1.64 -13.15 -8.88
N PRO A 127 -1.07 -14.04 -9.73
CA PRO A 127 -0.64 -13.72 -11.09
C PRO A 127 -1.73 -13.19 -12.02
N ASP A 128 -2.99 -13.59 -11.79
CA ASP A 128 -4.11 -13.13 -12.58
C ASP A 128 -4.72 -11.82 -12.05
N THR A 129 -4.37 -11.40 -10.83
CA THR A 129 -4.96 -10.25 -10.12
C THR A 129 -4.38 -8.95 -10.64
N PRO A 130 -5.22 -8.01 -11.12
CA PRO A 130 -4.72 -6.73 -11.59
C PRO A 130 -4.10 -5.93 -10.45
N THR A 131 -2.87 -5.48 -10.66
CA THR A 131 -2.28 -4.39 -9.87
C THR A 131 -2.71 -3.04 -10.43
N VAL A 132 -3.20 -2.16 -9.55
CA VAL A 132 -3.65 -0.80 -9.89
C VAL A 132 -2.77 0.25 -9.24
N TYR A 133 -2.78 1.45 -9.83
CA TYR A 133 -1.92 2.56 -9.45
C TYR A 133 -2.75 3.84 -9.39
N ASN A 134 -2.68 4.56 -8.28
CA ASN A 134 -3.28 5.89 -8.18
C ASN A 134 -2.38 6.95 -8.82
N TYR A 135 -2.98 7.98 -9.41
CA TYR A 135 -2.22 9.08 -9.99
C TYR A 135 -2.04 10.27 -9.04
N ASN A 136 -2.81 10.33 -7.96
CA ASN A 136 -2.64 11.20 -6.80
C ASN A 136 -3.22 10.55 -5.52
N PRO A 137 -3.01 11.11 -4.32
CA PRO A 137 -3.42 10.50 -3.06
C PRO A 137 -4.92 10.27 -2.84
N ASN A 138 -5.81 10.83 -3.68
CA ASN A 138 -7.27 10.74 -3.53
C ASN A 138 -7.94 10.02 -4.71
N THR A 139 -7.18 9.25 -5.49
CA THR A 139 -7.65 8.59 -6.73
C THR A 139 -7.54 7.07 -6.66
N PHE A 140 -7.37 6.54 -5.45
CA PHE A 140 -7.23 5.11 -5.29
C PHE A 140 -8.55 4.38 -5.53
N LEU A 141 -9.69 4.91 -5.05
CA LEU A 141 -11.02 4.40 -5.35
C LEU A 141 -11.26 4.25 -6.87
N TRP A 142 -11.01 5.33 -7.63
CA TRP A 142 -11.09 5.30 -9.10
C TRP A 142 -10.22 4.20 -9.72
N SER A 143 -9.03 3.96 -9.15
CA SER A 143 -8.08 2.97 -9.66
C SER A 143 -8.60 1.54 -9.51
N VAL A 144 -9.42 1.28 -8.48
CA VAL A 144 -10.09 0.00 -8.23
C VAL A 144 -11.36 -0.11 -9.08
N GLU A 145 -12.20 0.93 -9.10
CA GLU A 145 -13.47 0.95 -9.84
C GLU A 145 -13.31 0.72 -11.34
N ARG A 146 -12.24 1.22 -11.96
CA ARG A 146 -11.96 0.97 -13.38
C ARG A 146 -11.74 -0.52 -13.71
N ARG A 147 -11.45 -1.36 -12.70
CA ARG A 147 -11.25 -2.81 -12.85
C ARG A 147 -12.47 -3.59 -12.38
N PHE A 148 -13.04 -3.20 -11.24
CA PHE A 148 -14.16 -3.90 -10.62
C PHE A 148 -15.27 -2.92 -10.20
N PRO A 149 -16.03 -2.38 -11.16
CA PRO A 149 -17.07 -1.40 -10.83
C PRO A 149 -18.22 -2.06 -10.07
N ILE A 150 -18.51 -1.57 -8.86
CA ILE A 150 -19.71 -1.93 -8.10
C ILE A 150 -20.82 -0.93 -8.45
N LYS A 151 -21.95 -1.42 -8.95
CA LYS A 151 -23.11 -0.59 -9.34
C LYS A 151 -24.19 -0.47 -8.25
N GLU A 152 -24.10 -1.32 -7.23
CA GLU A 152 -25.02 -1.34 -6.09
C GLU A 152 -24.77 -0.13 -5.17
N ASP A 153 -25.81 0.38 -4.52
CA ASP A 153 -25.67 1.39 -3.46
C ASP A 153 -25.21 0.71 -2.15
N CYS A 154 -23.94 0.89 -1.80
CA CYS A 154 -23.33 0.29 -0.62
C CYS A 154 -23.53 1.09 0.68
N SER A 155 -24.33 2.17 0.68
CA SER A 155 -24.54 3.02 1.88
C SER A 155 -25.04 2.27 3.11
N LYS A 156 -25.77 1.17 2.92
CA LYS A 156 -26.28 0.28 3.99
C LYS A 156 -25.52 -1.03 4.13
N LYS A 157 -24.58 -1.28 3.22
CA LYS A 157 -23.79 -2.52 3.13
C LYS A 157 -22.37 -2.17 2.68
N PRO A 158 -21.61 -1.40 3.49
CA PRO A 158 -20.23 -1.10 3.16
C PRO A 158 -19.39 -2.38 3.12
N GLY A 159 -18.22 -2.29 2.49
CA GLY A 159 -17.21 -3.33 2.56
C GLY A 159 -16.67 -3.52 3.98
N LYS A 160 -15.81 -4.51 4.14
CA LYS A 160 -15.13 -4.80 5.40
C LYS A 160 -13.79 -4.08 5.49
N ASP A 161 -13.47 -3.57 6.68
CA ASP A 161 -12.08 -3.27 7.03
C ASP A 161 -11.35 -4.60 7.30
N LEU A 162 -10.38 -4.92 6.46
CA LEU A 162 -9.55 -6.13 6.56
C LEU A 162 -8.19 -5.86 7.24
N GLY A 163 -7.97 -4.64 7.73
CA GLY A 163 -6.79 -4.22 8.47
C GLY A 163 -6.11 -2.98 7.87
N TYR A 164 -5.65 -2.11 8.77
CA TYR A 164 -4.75 -0.99 8.49
C TYR A 164 -3.43 -1.21 9.25
N GLU A 165 -2.34 -1.40 8.53
CA GLU A 165 -1.02 -1.66 9.12
C GLU A 165 0.03 -0.68 8.57
N GLU A 166 0.82 -0.12 9.46
CA GLU A 166 2.04 0.64 9.14
C GLU A 166 3.23 -0.13 9.68
N ILE A 167 4.08 -0.63 8.79
CA ILE A 167 5.31 -1.35 9.13
C ILE A 167 6.46 -0.40 8.82
N CYS A 168 7.03 0.12 9.89
CA CYS A 168 8.15 1.04 9.84
C CYS A 168 8.92 0.93 11.15
N ASP A 169 10.23 1.06 11.07
CA ASP A 169 11.06 1.13 12.26
C ASP A 169 10.92 2.49 13.00
N GLU A 170 11.80 2.70 13.98
CA GLU A 170 11.86 3.90 14.81
C GLU A 170 11.92 5.23 14.02
N ARG A 171 12.33 5.22 12.74
CA ARG A 171 12.42 6.42 11.90
C ARG A 171 11.06 7.06 11.67
N CYS A 172 9.97 6.29 11.57
CA CYS A 172 8.64 6.89 11.40
C CYS A 172 8.17 7.63 12.65
N GLU A 173 8.36 7.06 13.85
CA GLU A 173 7.97 7.69 15.11
C GLU A 173 8.81 8.95 15.39
N LEU A 174 10.10 8.90 15.07
CA LEU A 174 10.98 10.04 15.17
C LEU A 174 10.59 11.15 14.19
N THR A 175 10.28 10.80 12.93
CA THR A 175 9.81 11.77 11.92
C THR A 175 8.50 12.42 12.36
N LYS A 176 7.56 11.64 12.88
CA LYS A 176 6.29 12.14 13.44
C LYS A 176 6.52 13.10 14.60
N THR A 177 7.42 12.77 15.50
CA THR A 177 7.79 13.62 16.65
C THR A 177 8.42 14.94 16.18
N SER A 178 9.44 14.87 15.31
CA SER A 178 10.10 16.04 14.71
C SER A 178 9.10 16.94 13.96
N TRP A 179 8.21 16.33 13.17
CA TRP A 179 7.19 17.06 12.42
C TRP A 179 6.22 17.81 13.32
N ASN A 180 5.74 17.18 14.39
CA ASN A 180 4.83 17.80 15.34
C ASN A 180 5.49 18.96 16.11
N LEU A 181 6.76 18.81 16.50
CA LEU A 181 7.53 19.89 17.11
C LEU A 181 7.68 21.08 16.16
N ARG A 182 7.97 20.82 14.87
CA ARG A 182 8.05 21.87 13.84
C ARG A 182 6.71 22.60 13.66
N LYS A 183 5.59 21.87 13.57
CA LYS A 183 4.26 22.50 13.48
C LYS A 183 3.94 23.35 14.71
N ALA A 184 4.24 22.85 15.92
CA ALA A 184 4.05 23.62 17.15
C ALA A 184 4.91 24.89 17.19
N ALA A 185 6.15 24.81 16.69
CA ALA A 185 7.08 25.94 16.61
C ALA A 185 6.75 26.94 15.48
N LEU A 186 6.02 26.54 14.43
CA LEU A 186 5.50 27.47 13.42
C LEU A 186 4.23 28.20 13.88
N ASN A 187 3.47 27.58 14.79
CA ASN A 187 2.24 28.14 15.37
C ASN A 187 2.51 29.07 16.58
N LYS A 188 3.73 29.09 17.11
CA LYS A 188 4.18 30.03 18.15
C LYS A 188 5.32 30.85 17.54
N ASP A 189 5.30 32.17 17.69
CA ASP A 189 6.31 33.07 17.11
C ASP A 189 7.77 32.56 17.24
N LYS A 190 8.56 32.86 16.20
CA LYS A 190 9.84 32.28 15.73
C LYS A 190 11.03 32.20 16.72
N ASP A 191 10.84 32.37 18.01
CA ASP A 191 11.93 32.50 18.99
C ASP A 191 12.21 31.25 19.86
N ASN A 192 11.60 30.10 19.57
CA ASN A 192 11.61 28.99 20.53
C ASN A 192 12.62 27.87 20.21
N ALA A 193 13.35 27.49 21.26
CA ALA A 193 14.24 26.32 21.34
C ALA A 193 13.66 25.01 20.76
N LEU A 194 12.32 24.88 20.69
CA LEU A 194 11.61 23.78 20.05
C LEU A 194 11.88 23.67 18.53
N TYR A 195 12.04 24.81 17.84
CA TYR A 195 12.44 24.81 16.43
C TYR A 195 13.86 24.27 16.26
N ASN A 196 14.79 24.72 17.09
CA ASN A 196 16.19 24.26 17.05
C ASN A 196 16.28 22.77 17.40
N GLN A 197 15.50 22.29 18.38
CA GLN A 197 15.41 20.87 18.72
C GLN A 197 14.87 20.03 17.54
N ALA A 198 13.87 20.53 16.81
CA ALA A 198 13.37 19.87 15.60
C ALA A 198 14.41 19.84 14.47
N VAL A 199 15.20 20.92 14.31
CA VAL A 199 16.29 20.98 13.32
C VAL A 199 17.44 20.03 13.70
N GLU A 200 17.83 19.95 14.97
CA GLU A 200 18.87 19.03 15.45
C GLU A 200 18.46 17.56 15.24
N MET A 201 17.21 17.21 15.54
CA MET A 201 16.68 15.88 15.22
C MET A 201 16.80 15.59 13.71
N ASN A 202 16.43 16.55 12.85
CA ASN A 202 16.55 16.38 11.39
C ASN A 202 17.99 16.27 10.87
N GLN A 203 18.96 16.95 11.48
CA GLN A 203 20.36 16.85 11.07
C GLN A 203 21.03 15.53 11.46
N LEU A 204 20.52 14.85 12.50
CA LEU A 204 20.89 13.47 12.80
C LEU A 204 20.41 12.50 11.69
N PHE A 205 19.26 12.78 11.05
CA PHE A 205 18.69 11.94 9.99
C PHE A 205 19.38 12.09 8.63
N GLY A 206 20.00 13.22 8.31
CA GLY A 206 20.77 13.38 7.05
C GLY A 206 22.08 12.57 7.00
N LYS A 207 22.36 11.73 8.01
CA LYS A 207 23.59 10.95 8.17
C LYS A 207 23.35 9.44 8.36
N ILE A 208 22.10 8.99 8.39
CA ILE A 208 21.71 7.57 8.42
C ILE A 208 21.23 7.21 7.02
#